data_AF-A0A3B9KCD0-F1
#
_entry.id   AF-A0A3B9KCD0-F1
#
_cell.length_a   1.000
_cell.length_b   1.000
_cell.length_c   1.000
_cell.angle_alpha   90.00
_cell.angle_beta   90.00
_cell.angle_gamma   90.00
#
_symmetry.space_group_name_H-M   'P 1'
#
loop_
_entity.id
_entity.type
_entity.pdbx_description
1 polymer ?
#
loop_
_entity_poly.entity_id
_entity_poly.type
_entity_poly.pdbx_seq_one_letter_code
_entity_poly.pdbx_strand_id
1 'polypeptide(L)'
;MTISVNNNAVSAVNNSNGVLLWRYVVNGQIIPPPIVVGKVVYVETATGFVYALQGDNGHLLWSYDTGNPVSLPLSKVRQFKSSCCHAAATNGEPSGQ
;
A
#
# COMPACT_ATOMS: atom_id res chain seq x y z
N MET A 1 -4.26 12.95 -4.05
CA MET A 1 -4.64 11.63 -4.57
C MET A 1 -4.12 10.60 -3.58
N THR A 2 -4.95 9.64 -3.21
CA THR A 2 -4.62 8.57 -2.26
C THR A 2 -4.56 7.26 -3.02
N ILE A 3 -3.52 6.46 -2.75
CA ILE A 3 -3.41 5.08 -3.25
C ILE A 3 -4.04 4.14 -2.23
N SER A 4 -4.88 3.23 -2.69
CA SER A 4 -5.49 2.18 -1.89
C SER A 4 -5.30 0.84 -2.58
N VAL A 5 -5.23 -0.22 -1.77
CA VAL A 5 -4.99 -1.59 -2.23
C VAL A 5 -6.13 -2.46 -1.76
N ASN A 6 -6.63 -3.31 -2.64
CA ASN A 6 -7.65 -4.27 -2.30
C ASN A 6 -7.38 -5.59 -3.01
N ASN A 7 -7.06 -6.64 -2.25
CA ASN A 7 -6.76 -8.00 -2.73
C ASN A 7 -5.72 -8.05 -3.85
N ASN A 8 -6.15 -7.90 -5.10
CA ASN A 8 -5.36 -7.96 -6.33
C ASN A 8 -5.44 -6.67 -7.16
N ALA A 9 -5.92 -5.57 -6.59
CA ALA A 9 -6.08 -4.32 -7.29
C ALA A 9 -5.49 -3.13 -6.52
N VAL A 10 -4.90 -2.22 -7.27
CA VAL A 10 -4.39 -0.93 -6.81
C VAL A 10 -5.28 0.14 -7.41
N SER A 11 -5.78 1.02 -6.56
CA SER A 11 -6.70 2.07 -6.95
C SER A 11 -6.16 3.41 -6.49
N ALA A 12 -6.35 4.42 -7.32
CA ALA A 12 -6.13 5.81 -6.98
C ALA A 12 -7.45 6.52 -6.84
N VAL A 13 -7.62 7.26 -5.75
CA VAL A 13 -8.81 8.08 -5.51
C VAL A 13 -8.42 9.54 -5.33
N ASN A 14 -9.31 10.43 -5.77
CA ASN A 14 -9.18 11.86 -5.54
C ASN A 14 -9.50 12.16 -4.07
N ASN A 15 -8.62 12.89 -3.38
CA ASN A 15 -8.79 13.19 -1.94
C ASN A 15 -9.97 14.10 -1.65
N SER A 16 -10.38 14.92 -2.62
CA SER A 16 -11.38 15.97 -2.38
C SER A 16 -12.80 15.42 -2.46
N ASN A 17 -13.04 14.41 -3.28
CA ASN A 17 -14.38 13.88 -3.56
C ASN A 17 -14.47 12.35 -3.53
N GLY A 18 -13.37 11.63 -3.27
CA GLY A 18 -13.32 10.17 -3.22
C GLY A 18 -13.50 9.47 -4.57
N VAL A 19 -13.54 10.22 -5.68
CA VAL A 19 -13.75 9.65 -7.02
C VAL A 19 -12.55 8.80 -7.41
N LEU A 20 -12.82 7.60 -7.93
CA LEU A 20 -11.82 6.72 -8.51
C LEU A 20 -11.20 7.37 -9.75
N LEU A 21 -9.89 7.63 -9.69
CA LEU A 21 -9.11 8.18 -10.80
C LEU A 21 -8.66 7.08 -11.74
N TRP A 22 -8.09 6.02 -11.19
CA TRP A 22 -7.67 4.84 -11.95
C TRP A 22 -7.65 3.62 -11.07
N ARG A 23 -7.70 2.45 -11.71
CA ARG A 23 -7.56 1.14 -11.07
C ARG A 23 -6.73 0.22 -11.95
N TYR A 24 -5.79 -0.47 -11.34
CA TYR A 24 -4.96 -1.48 -11.99
C TYR A 24 -5.09 -2.81 -11.26
N VAL A 25 -5.37 -3.89 -12.00
CA VAL A 25 -5.47 -5.24 -11.45
C VAL A 25 -4.14 -5.95 -11.71
N VAL A 26 -3.51 -6.45 -10.65
CA VAL A 26 -2.26 -7.22 -10.73
C VAL A 26 -2.55 -8.71 -10.66
N ASN A 27 -1.58 -9.50 -11.13
CA ASN A 27 -1.63 -10.95 -10.98
C ASN A 27 -1.08 -11.37 -9.61
N GLY A 28 -1.94 -11.92 -8.76
CA GLY A 28 -1.63 -12.35 -7.40
C GLY A 28 -2.14 -11.41 -6.31
N GLN A 29 -2.07 -11.86 -5.07
CA GLN A 29 -2.43 -11.06 -3.91
C GLN A 29 -1.34 -10.03 -3.60
N ILE A 30 -1.74 -8.79 -3.41
CA ILE A 30 -0.84 -7.73 -2.94
C ILE A 30 -0.75 -7.88 -1.43
N ILE A 31 0.41 -8.34 -0.95
CA ILE A 31 0.71 -8.48 0.48
C ILE A 31 1.26 -7.17 1.05
N PRO A 32 2.29 -6.54 0.44
CA PRO A 32 2.82 -5.29 0.95
C PRO A 32 1.94 -4.09 0.64
N PRO A 33 1.94 -3.06 1.51
CA PRO A 33 1.46 -1.74 1.09
C PRO A 33 2.31 -1.23 -0.08
N PRO A 34 1.70 -0.57 -1.08
CA PRO A 34 2.40 -0.04 -2.24
C PRO A 34 3.34 1.09 -1.81
N ILE A 35 4.47 1.18 -2.51
CA ILE A 35 5.48 2.20 -2.25
C ILE A 35 5.34 3.25 -3.35
N VAL A 36 5.10 4.50 -2.98
CA VAL A 36 5.06 5.62 -3.94
C VAL A 36 6.38 6.37 -3.85
N VAL A 37 7.11 6.45 -4.97
CA VAL A 37 8.33 7.26 -5.08
C VAL A 37 8.17 8.20 -6.27
N GLY A 38 8.06 9.50 -5.95
CA GLY A 38 7.77 10.52 -6.97
C GLY A 38 6.44 10.26 -7.67
N LYS A 39 6.50 10.01 -8.99
CA LYS A 39 5.34 9.72 -9.85
C LYS A 39 5.15 8.23 -10.14
N VAL A 40 5.84 7.34 -9.42
CA VAL A 40 5.76 5.89 -9.66
C VAL A 40 5.25 5.18 -8.42
N VAL A 41 4.28 4.30 -8.63
CA VAL A 41 3.69 3.42 -7.62
C VAL A 41 4.23 2.02 -7.84
N TYR A 42 4.98 1.52 -6.86
CA TYR A 42 5.55 0.18 -6.84
C TYR A 42 4.66 -0.75 -6.04
N VAL A 43 4.34 -1.90 -6.65
CA VAL A 43 3.41 -2.88 -6.12
C VAL A 43 4.07 -4.23 -6.24
N GLU A 44 4.08 -5.00 -5.16
CA GLU A 44 4.66 -6.34 -5.13
C GLU A 44 3.57 -7.32 -4.71
N THR A 45 3.55 -8.50 -5.33
CA THR A 45 2.57 -9.55 -5.04
C THR A 45 3.21 -10.73 -4.35
N ALA A 46 2.39 -11.53 -3.65
CA ALA A 46 2.78 -12.78 -3.00
C ALA A 46 3.46 -13.77 -3.95
N THR A 47 3.04 -13.73 -5.22
CA THR A 47 3.51 -14.62 -6.27
C THR A 47 4.86 -14.21 -6.86
N GLY A 48 5.45 -13.10 -6.40
CA GLY A 48 6.75 -12.63 -6.86
C GLY A 48 6.70 -11.66 -8.05
N PHE A 49 5.55 -11.08 -8.36
CA PHE A 49 5.48 -10.04 -9.38
C PHE A 49 5.68 -8.66 -8.77
N VAL A 50 6.52 -7.86 -9.39
CA VAL A 50 6.71 -6.45 -9.10
C VAL A 50 6.18 -5.63 -10.28
N TYR A 51 5.32 -4.65 -9.99
CA TYR A 51 4.73 -3.75 -10.96
C TYR A 51 5.13 -2.32 -10.61
N ALA A 52 5.56 -1.57 -11.61
CA ALA A 52 5.69 -0.13 -11.53
C ALA A 52 4.60 0.52 -12.36
N LEU A 53 3.73 1.27 -11.68
CA LEU A 53 2.62 1.99 -12.28
C LEU A 53 2.90 3.49 -12.23
N GLN A 54 2.51 4.21 -13.28
CA GLN A 54 2.52 5.66 -13.27
C GLN A 54 1.42 6.18 -12.33
N GLY A 55 1.79 7.04 -11.38
CA GLY A 55 0.87 7.57 -10.37
C GLY A 55 -0.25 8.42 -10.96
N ASP A 56 -0.01 9.10 -12.08
CA ASP A 56 -0.98 10.04 -12.65
C ASP A 56 -2.19 9.33 -13.29
N ASN A 57 -2.00 8.17 -13.92
CA ASN A 57 -3.02 7.48 -14.73
C ASN A 57 -3.09 5.95 -14.50
N GLY A 58 -2.23 5.38 -13.65
CA GLY A 58 -2.17 3.95 -13.38
C GLY A 58 -1.59 3.11 -14.51
N HIS A 59 -0.95 3.72 -15.53
CA HIS A 59 -0.35 2.97 -16.62
C HIS A 59 0.82 2.12 -16.13
N LEU A 60 0.88 0.87 -16.59
CA LEU A 60 2.02 0.01 -16.36
C LEU A 60 3.25 0.60 -17.08
N LEU A 61 4.27 0.96 -16.32
CA LEU A 61 5.58 1.36 -16.84
C LEU A 61 6.41 0.11 -17.13
N TRP A 62 6.44 -0.83 -16.19
CA TRP A 62 7.08 -2.13 -16.35
C TRP A 62 6.56 -3.11 -15.31
N SER A 63 6.70 -4.41 -15.62
CA SER A 63 6.50 -5.50 -14.68
C SER A 63 7.73 -6.41 -14.69
N TYR A 64 8.00 -7.01 -13.54
CA TYR A 64 9.09 -7.96 -13.35
C TYR A 64 8.59 -9.18 -12.59
N ASP A 65 8.88 -10.36 -13.12
CA ASP A 65 8.61 -11.63 -12.45
C ASP A 65 9.91 -12.11 -11.78
N THR A 66 9.89 -12.24 -10.46
CA THR A 66 11.05 -12.75 -9.71
C THR A 66 11.20 -14.27 -9.83
N GLY A 67 10.24 -14.96 -10.46
CA GLY A 67 10.25 -16.41 -10.70
C GLY A 67 10.10 -17.26 -9.44
N ASN A 68 9.91 -16.63 -8.28
CA ASN A 68 9.76 -17.30 -6.99
C ASN A 68 8.74 -16.55 -6.13
N PRO A 69 7.86 -17.27 -5.40
CA PRO A 69 6.99 -16.66 -4.41
C PRO A 69 7.81 -15.88 -3.39
N VAL A 70 7.46 -14.60 -3.18
CA VAL A 70 8.17 -13.75 -2.23
C VAL A 70 7.76 -14.17 -0.83
N SER A 71 8.66 -14.88 -0.14
CA SER A 71 8.47 -15.28 1.26
C SER A 71 8.53 -14.07 2.22
N LEU A 72 9.24 -13.00 1.83
CA LEU A 72 9.41 -11.78 2.62
C LEU A 72 9.24 -10.55 1.74
N PRO A 73 8.10 -9.84 1.79
CA PRO A 73 7.88 -8.66 0.97
C PRO A 73 8.83 -7.52 1.36
N LEU A 74 9.28 -6.75 0.37
CA LEU A 74 10.26 -5.66 0.55
C LEU A 74 9.77 -4.56 1.52
N SER A 75 8.46 -4.46 1.74
CA SER A 75 7.86 -3.54 2.72
C SER A 75 8.21 -3.88 4.18
N LYS A 76 8.52 -5.15 4.50
CA LYS A 76 8.88 -5.57 5.87
C LYS A 76 10.30 -5.18 6.26
N VAL A 77 11.16 -4.85 5.30
CA VAL A 77 12.53 -4.37 5.58
C VAL A 77 12.53 -2.96 6.19
N ARG A 78 11.40 -2.23 6.11
CA ARG A 78 11.22 -0.91 6.75
C ARG A 78 10.56 -0.93 8.14
N GLN A 79 10.55 -2.05 8.87
CA GLN A 79 10.06 -2.06 10.26
C GLN A 79 11.07 -1.60 11.32
N PHE A 80 12.20 -0.98 10.95
CA PHE A 80 13.08 -0.30 11.91
C PHE A 80 12.77 1.19 12.14
N LYS A 81 11.59 1.72 11.73
CA LYS A 81 11.17 3.05 12.18
C LYS A 81 9.74 3.09 12.71
N SER A 82 9.68 3.47 13.99
CA SER A 82 8.62 4.14 14.73
C SER A 82 7.31 3.37 14.94
N SER A 83 7.37 2.36 15.82
CA SER A 83 6.26 2.14 16.75
C SER A 83 6.42 3.12 17.90
N CYS A 84 5.63 4.19 17.92
CA CYS A 84 4.81 4.59 19.07
C CYS A 84 4.15 5.95 18.80
N CYS A 85 2.95 5.92 18.23
CA CYS A 85 1.94 6.93 18.49
C CYS A 85 0.60 6.37 18.04
N HIS A 86 -0.16 5.81 18.97
CA HIS A 86 -1.63 5.77 18.98
C HIS A 86 -2.09 5.18 20.33
N ALA A 87 -2.36 6.05 21.31
CA ALA A 87 -3.33 5.77 22.36
C ALA A 87 -3.78 7.10 22.97
N ALA A 88 -4.74 7.75 22.31
CA ALA A 88 -5.63 8.69 23.00
C ALA A 88 -6.64 7.84 23.79
N ALA A 89 -6.42 7.67 25.09
CA ALA A 89 -7.41 7.11 25.99
C ALA A 89 -8.16 8.28 26.65
N THR A 90 -9.46 8.32 26.41
CA THR A 90 -10.42 9.28 26.95
C THR A 90 -10.62 9.10 28.46
N ASN A 91 -10.79 10.22 29.15
CA ASN A 91 -10.98 10.39 30.59
C ASN A 91 -12.07 9.49 31.22
N GLY A 92 -11.80 8.98 32.43
CA GLY A 92 -12.82 8.42 33.32
C GLY A 92 -12.26 7.65 34.52
N GLU A 93 -11.76 8.35 35.55
CA GLU A 93 -11.51 7.76 36.88
C GLU A 93 -12.58 8.26 37.87
N PRO A 94 -13.25 7.35 38.60
CA PRO A 94 -13.91 7.66 39.86
C PRO A 94 -13.15 7.02 41.04
N SER A 95 -12.84 7.81 42.07
CA SER A 95 -12.63 7.36 43.47
C SER A 95 -12.51 8.63 44.32
N GLY A 96 -13.34 8.89 45.34
CA GLY A 96 -13.91 7.95 46.29
C GLY A 96 -12.88 7.69 47.38
N GLN A 97 -13.11 8.31 48.55
CA GLN A 97 -12.29 8.23 49.77
C GLN A 97 -12.09 6.79 50.28
#